data_AF-A0A7W3PEJ2-F1
#
_entry.id   AF-A0A7W3PEJ2-F1
#
_cell.length_a   1.000
_cell.length_b   1.000
_cell.length_c   1.000
_cell.angle_alpha   90.00
_cell.angle_beta   90.00
_cell.angle_gamma   90.00
#
_symmetry.space_group_name_H-M   'P 1'
#
loop_
_entity.id
_entity.type
_entity.pdbx_description
1 polymer ?
#
loop_
_entity_poly.entity_id
_entity_poly.type
_entity_poly.pdbx_seq_one_letter_code
_entity_poly.pdbx_strand_id
1 'polypeptide(L)'
;MRLVHVLLLAETLPDAERLASAWHAAAPHAGTDAREVRVPGAVAARAGGPPVPPPDDAASRGVLLAGPAIPVGRPAAVGPQDAGLAHPGPTAPGPASSALPRAEGAALTEAAARADVVVAYVTLLDGEGLHRGVVVEAAAAAAPHAVPVVVVTERSKVSRREWSTAGLSGVHEVADGDVARVARTWSPGWAR
;
A
#
# COMPACT_ATOMS: atom_id res chain seq x y z
N MET A 1 15.01 23.08 7.03
CA MET A 1 14.27 22.57 5.86
C MET A 1 13.83 21.16 6.19
N ARG A 2 12.55 20.80 6.00
CA ARG A 2 12.03 19.49 6.42
C ARG A 2 12.32 18.49 5.29
N LEU A 3 13.13 17.47 5.59
CA LEU A 3 13.39 16.35 4.69
C LEU A 3 12.14 15.47 4.67
N VAL A 4 11.77 14.94 3.50
CA VAL A 4 10.70 13.92 3.39
C VAL A 4 11.19 12.66 4.08
N HIS A 5 10.44 12.16 5.06
CA HIS A 5 10.76 10.91 5.76
C HIS A 5 9.94 9.75 5.20
N VAL A 6 10.62 8.67 4.85
CA VAL A 6 10.04 7.49 4.20
C VAL A 6 10.25 6.28 5.10
N LEU A 7 9.17 5.66 5.55
CA LEU A 7 9.21 4.38 6.25
C LEU A 7 9.09 3.24 5.24
N LEU A 8 10.11 2.40 5.17
CA LEU A 8 10.26 1.31 4.21
C LEU A 8 10.05 -0.03 4.93
N LEU A 9 9.04 -0.77 4.52
CA LEU A 9 8.62 -2.02 5.14
C LEU A 9 8.73 -3.17 4.14
N ALA A 10 9.25 -4.30 4.60
CA ALA A 10 9.25 -5.55 3.84
C ALA A 10 9.09 -6.75 4.78
N GLU A 11 8.77 -7.92 4.22
CA GLU A 11 8.69 -9.18 5.00
C GLU A 11 10.05 -9.63 5.53
N THR A 12 11.15 -9.24 4.87
CA THR A 12 12.51 -9.55 5.28
C THR A 12 13.34 -8.28 5.41
N LEU A 13 14.26 -8.26 6.38
CA LEU A 13 15.17 -7.12 6.55
C LEU A 13 16.04 -6.86 5.30
N PRO A 14 16.63 -7.89 4.62
CA PRO A 14 17.40 -7.65 3.40
C PRO A 14 16.59 -6.99 2.28
N ASP A 15 15.30 -7.30 2.15
CA ASP A 15 14.43 -6.62 1.18
C ASP A 15 14.22 -5.14 1.55
N ALA A 16 13.96 -4.85 2.82
CA ALA A 16 13.80 -3.48 3.30
C ALA A 16 15.08 -2.65 3.10
N GLU A 17 16.26 -3.24 3.36
CA GLU A 17 17.55 -2.59 3.15
C GLU A 17 17.86 -2.37 1.66
N ARG A 18 17.57 -3.34 0.79
CA ARG A 18 17.67 -3.16 -0.66
C ARG A 18 16.79 -2.02 -1.15
N LEU A 19 15.54 -2.00 -0.69
CA LEU A 19 14.60 -0.92 -1.00
C LEU A 19 15.14 0.43 -0.51
N ALA A 20 15.70 0.49 0.70
CA ALA A 20 16.30 1.70 1.26
C ALA A 20 17.49 2.20 0.47
N SER A 21 18.39 1.32 0.06
CA SER A 21 19.53 1.66 -0.78
C SER A 21 19.08 2.22 -2.12
N ALA A 22 18.10 1.59 -2.77
CA ALA A 22 17.55 2.06 -4.04
C ALA A 22 16.83 3.43 -3.88
N TRP A 23 16.09 3.61 -2.78
CA TRP A 23 15.40 4.86 -2.47
C TRP A 23 16.38 6.00 -2.24
N HIS A 24 17.43 5.77 -1.46
CA HIS A 24 18.46 6.76 -1.16
C HIS A 24 19.21 7.19 -2.44
N ALA A 25 19.55 6.25 -3.32
CA ALA A 25 20.18 6.56 -4.60
C ALA A 25 19.30 7.43 -5.50
N ALA A 26 17.98 7.24 -5.48
CA ALA A 26 17.03 7.94 -6.33
C ALA A 26 16.52 9.27 -5.74
N ALA A 27 16.48 9.39 -4.42
CA ALA A 27 15.99 10.53 -3.67
C ALA A 27 16.91 10.83 -2.46
N PRO A 28 18.14 11.33 -2.70
CA PRO A 28 19.15 11.50 -1.64
C PRO A 28 18.79 12.54 -0.58
N HIS A 29 17.77 13.38 -0.84
CA HIS A 29 17.22 14.35 0.11
C HIS A 29 16.12 13.76 1.00
N ALA A 30 15.71 12.50 0.80
CA ALA A 30 14.76 11.82 1.66
C ALA A 30 15.49 11.08 2.79
N GLY A 31 14.98 11.17 4.01
CA GLY A 31 15.42 10.32 5.12
C GLY A 31 14.64 9.01 5.09
N THR A 32 15.31 7.87 5.18
CA THR A 32 14.68 6.54 5.17
C THR A 32 14.82 5.83 6.52
N ASP A 33 13.78 5.12 6.95
CA ASP A 33 13.82 4.12 8.04
C ASP A 33 13.38 2.78 7.46
N ALA A 34 14.21 1.74 7.55
CA ALA A 34 13.94 0.43 6.97
C ALA A 34 13.61 -0.58 8.07
N ARG A 35 12.49 -1.30 7.92
CA ARG A 35 12.04 -2.28 8.91
C ARG A 35 11.53 -3.56 8.28
N GLU A 36 11.87 -4.66 8.92
CA GLU A 36 11.22 -5.95 8.71
C GLU A 36 9.89 -5.98 9.47
N VAL A 37 8.86 -6.56 8.83
CA VAL A 37 7.56 -6.83 9.46
C VAL A 37 7.24 -8.31 9.30
N ARG A 38 7.29 -9.06 10.41
CA ARG A 38 6.94 -10.49 10.43
C ARG A 38 5.52 -10.67 10.94
N VAL A 39 4.61 -10.99 10.03
CA VAL A 39 3.23 -11.33 10.41
C VAL A 39 3.15 -12.81 10.80
N PRO A 40 2.72 -13.14 12.03
CA PRO A 40 2.54 -14.53 12.44
C PRO A 40 1.57 -15.28 11.51
N GLY A 41 1.99 -16.42 10.98
CA GLY A 41 1.16 -17.27 10.12
C GLY A 41 1.08 -16.84 8.65
N ALA A 42 1.80 -15.80 8.24
CA ALA A 42 2.07 -15.54 6.81
C ALA A 42 3.08 -16.58 6.32
N VAL A 43 2.61 -17.77 5.94
CA VAL A 43 3.46 -18.78 5.32
C VAL A 43 3.87 -18.23 3.95
N ALA A 44 5.18 -18.10 3.73
CA ALA A 44 5.74 -17.72 2.44
C ALA A 44 5.18 -18.65 1.35
N ALA A 45 4.31 -18.12 0.50
CA ALA A 45 3.82 -18.81 -0.68
C ALA A 45 4.98 -18.93 -1.68
N ARG A 46 5.92 -19.85 -1.44
CA ARG A 46 6.91 -20.29 -2.44
C ARG A 46 6.54 -21.67 -2.96
N ALA A 47 6.30 -21.68 -4.28
CA ALA A 47 6.49 -22.78 -5.24
C ALA A 47 5.60 -24.02 -5.11
N GLY A 48 4.31 -23.87 -5.42
CA GLY A 48 3.52 -24.93 -6.05
C GLY A 48 3.31 -24.59 -7.53
N GLY A 49 3.71 -25.47 -8.45
CA GLY A 49 3.70 -25.25 -9.90
C GLY A 49 2.31 -24.98 -10.50
N PRO A 50 2.23 -24.42 -11.72
CA PRO A 50 0.99 -23.92 -12.29
C PRO A 50 0.09 -25.05 -12.81
N PRO A 51 -1.25 -25.00 -12.61
CA PRO A 51 -2.17 -25.69 -13.48
C PRO A 51 -2.26 -24.95 -14.83
N VAL A 52 -2.08 -25.71 -15.92
CA VAL A 52 -2.20 -25.26 -17.31
C VAL A 52 -3.63 -24.77 -17.58
N PRO A 53 -3.84 -23.54 -18.07
CA PRO A 53 -5.15 -23.13 -18.59
C PRO A 53 -5.32 -23.58 -20.06
N PRO A 54 -6.54 -23.93 -20.50
CA PRO A 54 -6.82 -24.17 -21.91
C PRO A 54 -6.78 -22.86 -22.71
N PRO A 55 -6.51 -22.90 -24.03
CA PRO A 55 -6.60 -21.73 -24.87
C PRO A 55 -8.07 -21.48 -25.23
N ASP A 56 -8.49 -20.22 -25.25
CA ASP A 56 -9.32 -19.75 -26.35
C ASP A 56 -9.34 -18.23 -26.50
N ASP A 57 -9.30 -17.86 -27.77
CA ASP A 57 -9.42 -16.55 -28.37
C ASP A 57 -10.74 -15.84 -28.00
N ALA A 58 -10.66 -14.53 -27.78
CA ALA A 58 -11.51 -13.57 -28.49
C ALA A 58 -11.11 -12.14 -28.15
N ALA A 59 -10.77 -11.39 -29.20
CA ALA A 59 -10.52 -9.97 -29.17
C ALA A 59 -11.66 -9.17 -28.52
N SER A 60 -11.28 -8.20 -27.68
CA SER A 60 -12.13 -7.03 -27.42
C SER A 60 -11.26 -5.78 -27.44
N ARG A 61 -11.16 -5.18 -28.63
CA ARG A 61 -10.73 -3.80 -28.82
C ARG A 61 -11.85 -2.89 -28.30
N GLY A 62 -11.76 -2.46 -27.04
CA GLY A 62 -12.59 -1.39 -26.49
C GLY A 62 -11.87 -0.06 -26.61
N VAL A 63 -12.36 0.83 -27.48
CA VAL A 63 -11.98 2.25 -27.50
C VAL A 63 -12.69 2.95 -26.34
N LEU A 64 -11.95 3.52 -25.39
CA LEU A 64 -12.50 4.42 -24.37
C LEU A 64 -12.65 5.82 -24.97
N LEU A 65 -13.88 6.16 -25.37
CA LEU A 65 -14.30 7.54 -25.60
C LEU A 65 -14.43 8.24 -24.24
N ALA A 66 -13.63 9.28 -24.01
CA ALA A 66 -13.78 10.18 -22.87
C ALA A 66 -15.11 10.94 -22.99
N GLY A 67 -16.15 10.44 -22.32
CA GLY A 67 -17.41 11.15 -22.15
C GLY A 67 -17.29 12.28 -21.11
N PRO A 68 -18.14 13.31 -21.17
CA PRO A 68 -18.14 14.41 -20.20
C PRO A 68 -18.39 13.88 -18.78
N ALA A 69 -17.64 14.41 -17.82
CA ALA A 69 -17.74 14.04 -16.41
C ALA A 69 -19.17 14.26 -15.88
N ILE A 70 -19.83 13.16 -15.51
CA ILE A 70 -21.11 13.22 -14.79
C ILE A 70 -20.80 13.78 -13.39
N PRO A 71 -21.43 14.89 -12.95
CA PRO A 71 -21.29 15.34 -11.58
C PRO A 71 -21.94 14.33 -10.65
N VAL A 72 -21.13 13.42 -10.09
CA VAL A 72 -21.51 12.66 -8.90
C VAL A 72 -21.65 13.67 -7.76
N GLY A 73 -22.90 14.00 -7.41
CA GLY A 73 -23.20 14.81 -6.24
C GLY A 73 -22.51 14.22 -5.00
N ARG A 74 -22.03 15.10 -4.12
CA ARG A 74 -21.48 14.72 -2.83
C ARG A 74 -22.50 13.80 -2.13
N PRO A 75 -22.18 12.54 -1.78
CA PRO A 75 -23.08 11.74 -0.98
C PRO A 75 -23.40 12.54 0.28
N ALA A 76 -24.69 12.63 0.62
CA ALA A 76 -25.12 13.31 1.83
C ALA A 76 -24.32 12.73 3.00
N ALA A 77 -23.50 13.57 3.64
CA ALA A 77 -22.86 13.17 4.87
C ALA A 77 -23.99 12.89 5.86
N VAL A 78 -24.15 11.62 6.24
CA VAL A 78 -24.99 11.26 7.38
C VAL A 78 -24.41 12.03 8.57
N GLY A 79 -25.18 13.00 9.07
CA GLY A 79 -24.72 13.82 10.18
C GLY A 79 -24.47 12.94 11.40
N PRO A 80 -23.59 13.35 12.33
CA PRO A 80 -23.33 12.63 13.58
C PRO A 80 -24.58 12.45 14.48
N GLN A 81 -25.73 12.97 14.07
CA GLN A 81 -27.02 12.93 14.76
C GLN A 81 -27.82 11.64 14.46
N ASP A 82 -27.51 10.94 13.37
CA ASP A 82 -28.17 9.68 12.97
C ASP A 82 -27.34 8.42 13.31
N ALA A 83 -26.10 8.60 13.78
CA ALA A 83 -25.22 7.52 14.24
C ALA A 83 -25.37 7.34 15.75
N GLY A 84 -26.29 6.46 16.17
CA GLY A 84 -26.43 6.03 17.56
C GLY A 84 -25.75 4.69 17.82
N LEU A 85 -25.55 4.32 19.10
CA LEU A 85 -25.05 2.98 19.50
C LEU A 85 -25.87 1.81 18.92
N ALA A 86 -27.15 2.06 18.57
CA ALA A 86 -28.05 1.07 17.98
C ALA A 86 -27.98 1.00 16.44
N HIS A 87 -27.43 2.02 15.78
CA HIS A 87 -27.32 2.12 14.33
C HIS A 87 -25.96 2.71 13.98
N PRO A 88 -24.87 1.92 14.10
CA PRO A 88 -23.60 2.34 13.52
C PRO A 88 -23.86 2.59 12.04
N GLY A 89 -23.68 3.84 11.60
CA GLY A 89 -23.76 4.19 10.18
C GLY A 89 -22.80 3.30 9.38
N PRO A 90 -22.94 3.22 8.05
CA PRO A 90 -22.07 2.40 7.23
C PRO A 90 -20.61 2.78 7.51
N THR A 91 -19.89 1.89 8.18
CA THR A 91 -18.47 2.06 8.45
C THR A 91 -17.80 2.16 7.09
N ALA A 92 -17.17 3.30 6.80
CA ALA A 92 -16.35 3.41 5.61
C ALA A 92 -15.37 2.22 5.61
N PRO A 93 -15.16 1.54 4.47
CA PRO A 93 -14.16 0.49 4.39
C PRO A 93 -12.83 1.05 4.89
N GLY A 94 -12.38 0.55 6.04
CA GLY A 94 -11.10 0.90 6.63
C GLY A 94 -10.08 -0.21 6.33
N PRO A 95 -8.78 0.06 6.53
CA PRO A 95 -7.79 -1.00 6.45
C PRO A 95 -8.14 -2.13 7.43
N ALA A 96 -7.78 -3.35 7.05
CA ALA A 96 -7.94 -4.51 7.92
C ALA A 96 -7.17 -4.29 9.24
N SER A 97 -7.64 -4.92 10.31
CA SER A 97 -6.98 -4.83 11.62
C SER A 97 -5.61 -5.49 11.59
N SER A 98 -4.64 -4.87 12.27
CA SER A 98 -3.29 -5.41 12.46
C SER A 98 -3.31 -6.79 13.13
N ALA A 99 -2.48 -7.70 12.62
CA ALA A 99 -2.23 -9.02 13.19
C ALA A 99 -0.93 -9.07 14.03
N LEU A 100 -0.19 -7.97 14.11
CA LEU A 100 1.05 -7.90 14.89
C LEU A 100 0.79 -7.97 16.39
N PRO A 101 1.74 -8.52 17.18
CA PRO A 101 1.75 -8.35 18.62
C PRO A 101 1.65 -6.87 19.00
N ARG A 102 0.89 -6.55 20.06
CA ARG A 102 0.55 -5.17 20.44
C ARG A 102 1.77 -4.23 20.53
N ALA A 103 2.88 -4.72 21.08
CA ALA A 103 4.10 -3.92 21.22
C ALA A 103 4.73 -3.60 19.85
N GLU A 104 4.77 -4.58 18.94
CA GLU A 104 5.29 -4.40 17.58
C GLU A 104 4.37 -3.47 16.77
N GLY A 105 3.06 -3.66 16.86
CA GLY A 105 2.07 -2.78 16.22
C GLY A 105 2.13 -1.33 16.72
N ALA A 106 2.36 -1.12 18.03
CA ALA A 106 2.56 0.21 18.60
C ALA A 106 3.84 0.86 18.07
N ALA A 107 4.96 0.13 18.05
CA ALA A 107 6.23 0.62 17.52
C ALA A 107 6.16 0.95 16.02
N LEU A 108 5.39 0.19 15.25
CA LEU A 108 5.15 0.46 13.83
C LEU A 108 4.26 1.69 13.63
N THR A 109 3.19 1.82 14.41
CA THR A 109 2.32 3.01 14.41
C THR A 109 3.11 4.27 14.75
N GLU A 110 3.96 4.24 15.78
CA GLU A 110 4.82 5.37 16.14
C GLU A 110 5.81 5.73 15.03
N ALA A 111 6.35 4.74 14.31
CA ALA A 111 7.22 4.99 13.16
C ALA A 111 6.44 5.63 12.00
N ALA A 112 5.26 5.09 11.69
CA ALA A 112 4.40 5.63 10.64
C ALA A 112 3.97 7.08 10.96
N ALA A 113 3.69 7.40 12.23
CA ALA A 113 3.34 8.76 12.67
C ALA A 113 4.41 9.82 12.36
N ARG A 114 5.67 9.42 12.20
CA ARG A 114 6.79 10.31 11.86
C ARG A 114 7.11 10.35 10.37
N ALA A 115 6.53 9.44 9.59
CA ALA A 115 6.76 9.33 8.16
C ALA A 115 5.83 10.27 7.38
N ASP A 116 6.32 10.78 6.25
CA ASP A 116 5.51 11.50 5.28
C ASP A 116 4.89 10.53 4.26
N VAL A 117 5.48 9.33 4.10
CA VAL A 117 4.96 8.21 3.28
C VAL A 117 5.45 6.88 3.84
N VAL A 118 4.58 5.87 3.84
CA VAL A 118 4.94 4.48 4.14
C VAL A 118 4.98 3.70 2.83
N VAL A 119 6.04 2.91 2.64
CA VAL A 119 6.23 2.07 1.47
C VAL A 119 6.32 0.63 1.91
N ALA A 120 5.43 -0.23 1.43
CA ALA A 120 5.50 -1.66 1.63
C ALA A 120 6.04 -2.33 0.36
N TYR A 121 7.04 -3.21 0.51
CA TYR A 121 7.51 -4.07 -0.56
C TYR A 121 7.05 -5.51 -0.37
N VAL A 122 6.47 -6.07 -1.43
CA VAL A 122 6.09 -7.49 -1.54
C VAL A 122 6.51 -8.00 -2.91
N THR A 123 6.77 -9.30 -3.06
CA THR A 123 7.07 -9.85 -4.40
C THR A 123 5.81 -10.02 -5.24
N LEU A 124 4.70 -10.44 -4.62
CA LEU A 124 3.40 -10.59 -5.24
C LEU A 124 2.34 -9.90 -4.38
N LEU A 125 1.57 -9.01 -4.98
CA LEU A 125 0.37 -8.44 -4.37
C LEU A 125 -0.87 -9.12 -4.97
N ASP A 126 -1.55 -9.95 -4.19
CA ASP A 126 -2.82 -10.57 -4.55
C ASP A 126 -3.91 -10.27 -3.52
N GLY A 127 -5.08 -10.90 -3.66
CA GLY A 127 -6.20 -10.68 -2.74
C GLY A 127 -5.86 -11.06 -1.28
N GLU A 128 -5.02 -12.08 -1.05
CA GLU A 128 -4.59 -12.44 0.30
C GLU A 128 -3.65 -11.37 0.87
N GLY A 129 -2.73 -10.86 0.06
CA GLY A 129 -1.83 -9.75 0.43
C GLY A 129 -2.54 -8.43 0.78
N LEU A 130 -3.81 -8.25 0.37
CA LEU A 130 -4.65 -7.11 0.80
C LEU A 130 -5.36 -7.35 2.14
N HIS A 131 -5.33 -8.57 2.66
CA HIS A 131 -6.00 -8.95 3.91
C HIS A 131 -5.02 -9.39 5.01
N ARG A 132 -3.79 -9.76 4.65
CA ARG A 132 -2.73 -10.16 5.57
C ARG A 132 -1.35 -9.72 5.05
N GLY A 133 -0.37 -9.73 5.95
CA GLY A 133 1.03 -9.46 5.59
C GLY A 133 1.42 -7.98 5.70
N VAL A 134 2.62 -7.65 5.23
CA VAL A 134 3.25 -6.34 5.42
C VAL A 134 2.41 -5.16 4.89
N VAL A 135 1.65 -5.36 3.82
CA VAL A 135 0.79 -4.31 3.22
C VAL A 135 -0.34 -3.92 4.17
N VAL A 136 -0.96 -4.91 4.82
CA VAL A 136 -2.03 -4.65 5.81
C VAL A 136 -1.47 -3.99 7.06
N GLU A 137 -0.33 -4.44 7.55
CA GLU A 137 0.31 -3.82 8.72
C GLU A 137 0.74 -2.38 8.45
N ALA A 138 1.25 -2.10 7.25
CA ALA A 138 1.56 -0.75 6.80
C ALA A 138 0.31 0.15 6.79
N ALA A 139 -0.78 -0.32 6.18
CA ALA A 139 -2.04 0.41 6.10
C ALA A 139 -2.65 0.65 7.48
N ALA A 140 -2.66 -0.36 8.35
CA ALA A 140 -3.17 -0.26 9.71
C ALA A 140 -2.37 0.73 10.57
N ALA A 141 -1.04 0.71 10.47
CA ALA A 141 -0.17 1.62 11.22
C ALA A 141 -0.23 3.08 10.72
N ALA A 142 -0.42 3.29 9.42
CA ALA A 142 -0.45 4.61 8.81
C ALA A 142 -1.82 5.32 8.93
N ALA A 143 -2.92 4.55 8.96
CA ALA A 143 -4.28 5.08 8.92
C ALA A 143 -4.62 6.09 10.02
N PRO A 144 -4.24 5.90 11.31
CA PRO A 144 -4.50 6.89 12.36
C PRO A 144 -3.88 8.26 12.10
N HIS A 145 -2.85 8.32 11.25
CA HIS A 145 -2.08 9.52 10.95
C HIS A 145 -2.34 10.07 9.54
N ALA A 146 -3.24 9.44 8.77
CA ALA A 146 -3.50 9.77 7.37
C ALA A 146 -2.23 9.79 6.50
N VAL A 147 -1.23 8.97 6.83
CA VAL A 147 0.01 8.86 6.06
C VAL A 147 -0.25 7.98 4.84
N PRO A 148 0.10 8.43 3.62
CA PRO A 148 -0.12 7.64 2.42
C PRO A 148 0.70 6.35 2.45
N VAL A 149 0.06 5.24 2.06
CA VAL A 149 0.71 3.93 1.92
C VAL A 149 0.83 3.57 0.45
N VAL A 150 2.05 3.25 0.03
CA VAL A 150 2.40 2.88 -1.34
C VAL A 150 2.96 1.47 -1.35
N VAL A 151 2.50 0.64 -2.27
CA VAL A 151 3.05 -0.71 -2.45
C VAL A 151 3.99 -0.72 -3.64
N VAL A 152 5.21 -1.21 -3.45
CA VAL A 152 6.13 -1.60 -4.51
C VAL A 152 6.08 -3.11 -4.62
N THR A 153 5.82 -3.64 -5.82
CA THR A 153 5.71 -5.09 -6.03
C THR A 153 6.37 -5.51 -7.33
N GLU A 154 6.81 -6.77 -7.43
CA GLU A 154 7.24 -7.31 -8.74
C GLU A 154 6.03 -7.63 -9.61
N ARG A 155 4.90 -8.01 -8.99
CA ARG A 155 3.65 -8.33 -9.68
C ARG A 155 2.43 -7.99 -8.83
N SER A 156 1.41 -7.44 -9.46
CA SER A 156 0.08 -7.26 -8.89
C SER A 156 -0.92 -8.19 -9.59
N LYS A 157 -1.80 -8.80 -8.81
CA LYS A 157 -2.99 -9.52 -9.26
C LYS A 157 -4.28 -8.83 -8.79
N VAL A 158 -4.16 -7.65 -8.18
CA VAL A 158 -5.30 -6.88 -7.66
C VAL A 158 -5.60 -5.69 -8.56
N SER A 159 -6.90 -5.45 -8.75
CA SER A 159 -7.43 -4.31 -9.47
C SER A 159 -7.29 -3.01 -8.69
N ARG A 160 -7.43 -1.89 -9.39
CA ARG A 160 -7.45 -0.55 -8.78
C ARG A 160 -8.51 -0.38 -7.70
N ARG A 161 -9.68 -0.98 -7.90
CA ARG A 161 -10.78 -0.89 -6.95
C ARG A 161 -10.44 -1.61 -5.64
N GLU A 162 -9.81 -2.78 -5.73
CA GLU A 162 -9.46 -3.59 -4.56
C GLU A 162 -8.41 -2.88 -3.69
N TRP A 163 -7.29 -2.44 -4.28
CA TRP A 163 -6.25 -1.76 -3.50
C TRP A 163 -6.69 -0.39 -2.98
N SER A 164 -7.54 0.34 -3.71
CA SER A 164 -8.08 1.62 -3.23
C SER A 164 -9.02 1.42 -2.05
N THR A 165 -9.79 0.32 -2.04
CA THR A 165 -10.66 -0.05 -0.91
C THR A 165 -9.87 -0.48 0.32
N ALA A 166 -8.68 -1.05 0.11
CA ALA A 166 -7.72 -1.37 1.18
C ALA A 166 -7.00 -0.13 1.76
N GLY A 167 -7.30 1.07 1.28
CA GLY A 167 -6.69 2.32 1.77
C GLY A 167 -5.31 2.63 1.18
N LEU A 168 -4.91 1.93 0.11
CA LEU A 168 -3.61 2.16 -0.53
C LEU A 168 -3.68 3.39 -1.43
N SER A 169 -2.64 4.23 -1.38
CA SER A 169 -2.50 5.43 -2.20
C SER A 169 -1.95 5.12 -3.59
N GLY A 170 -1.19 4.03 -3.73
CA GLY A 170 -0.68 3.57 -5.02
C GLY A 170 -0.07 2.18 -4.95
N VAL A 171 -0.08 1.49 -6.09
CA VAL A 171 0.61 0.21 -6.29
C VAL A 171 1.49 0.37 -7.53
N HIS A 172 2.76 0.04 -7.40
CA HIS A 172 3.75 0.15 -8.46
C HIS A 172 4.41 -1.20 -8.70
N GLU A 173 4.09 -1.79 -9.85
CA GLU A 173 4.86 -2.90 -10.38
C GLU A 173 6.23 -2.40 -10.86
N VAL A 174 7.30 -2.99 -10.34
CA VAL A 174 8.68 -2.70 -10.71
C VAL A 174 9.28 -3.90 -11.42
N ALA A 175 9.51 -3.77 -12.74
CA ALA A 175 10.35 -4.70 -13.48
C ALA A 175 11.81 -4.46 -13.11
N ASP A 176 12.59 -5.53 -12.92
CA ASP A 176 14.03 -5.50 -12.63
C ASP A 176 14.44 -4.57 -11.48
N GLY A 177 13.54 -4.31 -10.53
CA GLY A 177 13.81 -3.47 -9.37
C GLY A 177 13.94 -1.96 -9.66
N ASP A 178 13.31 -1.42 -10.71
CA ASP A 178 13.25 0.05 -10.95
C ASP A 178 12.37 0.79 -9.92
N VAL A 179 12.84 0.80 -8.68
CA VAL A 179 12.30 1.56 -7.54
C VAL A 179 12.53 3.05 -7.73
N ALA A 180 13.51 3.44 -8.56
CA ALA A 180 13.95 4.83 -8.67
C ALA A 180 12.85 5.77 -9.17
N ARG A 181 12.00 5.30 -10.09
CA ARG A 181 10.82 6.06 -10.53
C ARG A 181 9.86 6.32 -9.37
N VAL A 182 9.55 5.29 -8.58
CA VAL A 182 8.63 5.37 -7.44
C VAL A 182 9.18 6.33 -6.39
N ALA A 183 10.46 6.20 -6.04
CA ALA A 183 11.13 7.07 -5.08
C ALA A 183 11.07 8.55 -5.49
N ARG A 184 11.30 8.89 -6.76
CA ARG A 184 11.19 10.28 -7.24
C ARG A 184 9.77 10.83 -7.17
N THR A 185 8.76 9.99 -7.43
CA THR A 185 7.35 10.39 -7.35
C THR A 185 6.91 10.66 -5.91
N TRP A 186 7.30 9.81 -4.98
CA TRP A 186 6.83 9.85 -3.58
C TRP A 186 7.77 10.57 -2.62
N SER A 187 8.95 10.97 -3.08
CA SER A 187 9.88 11.82 -2.34
C SER A 187 10.39 12.96 -3.21
N PRO A 188 9.49 13.81 -3.73
CA PRO A 188 9.87 14.86 -4.67
C PRO A 188 10.69 15.97 -3.99
N GLY A 189 11.69 16.50 -4.70
CA GLY A 189 12.68 17.45 -4.16
C GLY A 189 12.27 18.93 -4.19
N TRP A 190 10.98 19.25 -4.27
CA TRP A 190 10.47 20.64 -4.37
C TRP A 190 10.57 21.45 -3.07
N ALA A 191 11.21 20.91 -2.03
CA ALA A 191 11.70 21.71 -0.90
C ALA A 191 12.97 22.53 -1.27
N ARG A 192 13.20 22.84 -2.55
CA ARG A 192 14.27 23.73 -3.04
C ARG A 192 13.71 25.06 -3.48
#